data_AF-A0AAV1YFJ0-F1
#
_entry.id   AF-A0AAV1YFJ0-F1
#
_cell.length_a   1.000
_cell.length_b   1.000
_cell.length_c   1.000
_cell.angle_alpha   90.00
_cell.angle_beta   90.00
_cell.angle_gamma   90.00
#
_symmetry.space_group_name_H-M   'P 1'
#
loop_
_entity.id
_entity.type
_entity.pdbx_description
1 polymer ?
#
loop_
_entity_poly.entity_id
_entity_poly.type
_entity_poly.pdbx_seq_one_letter_code
_entity_poly.pdbx_strand_id
1 'polypeptide(L)'
;MVAASAVFAARCTLNKTPIWNETLKLHTGYSKEQLMDCAKLLVSFHLSIRGEKLEVLYRKYSDPERGAVAVLSPAKNLMSEGGGIDLSVVENNI
;
A
#
# COMPACT_ATOMS: atom_id res chain seq x y z
N MET A 1 -13.95 8.40 1.16
CA MET A 1 -12.67 8.35 0.43
C MET A 1 -11.54 7.76 1.27
N VAL A 2 -11.08 8.39 2.38
CA VAL A 2 -9.91 7.93 3.18
C VAL A 2 -9.98 6.45 3.58
N ALA A 3 -11.11 5.99 4.11
CA ALA A 3 -11.28 4.57 4.49
C ALA A 3 -11.12 3.61 3.29
N ALA A 4 -11.72 3.94 2.14
CA ALA A 4 -11.59 3.14 0.93
C ALA A 4 -10.15 3.13 0.40
N SER A 5 -9.47 4.28 0.42
CA SER A 5 -8.04 4.38 0.06
C SER A 5 -7.13 3.60 1.01
N ALA A 6 -7.42 3.58 2.31
CA ALA A 6 -6.68 2.79 3.28
C ALA A 6 -6.87 1.28 3.04
N VAL A 7 -8.09 0.84 2.75
CA VAL A 7 -8.35 -0.56 2.35
C VAL A 7 -7.63 -0.89 1.05
N PHE A 8 -7.65 -0.01 0.06
CA PHE A 8 -6.94 -0.20 -1.21
C PHE A 8 -5.42 -0.32 -0.98
N ALA A 9 -4.81 0.59 -0.22
CA ALA A 9 -3.40 0.54 0.14
C ALA A 9 -3.03 -0.75 0.89
N ALA A 10 -3.84 -1.17 1.87
CA ALA A 10 -3.64 -2.42 2.60
C ALA A 10 -3.71 -3.64 1.68
N ARG A 11 -4.64 -3.66 0.72
CA ARG A 11 -4.75 -4.74 -0.28
C ARG A 11 -3.55 -4.78 -1.23
N CYS A 12 -2.98 -3.62 -1.58
CA CYS A 12 -1.70 -3.56 -2.30
C CYS A 12 -0.55 -4.15 -1.46
N THR A 13 -0.43 -3.77 -0.18
CA THR A 13 0.60 -4.28 0.74
C THR A 13 0.51 -5.81 0.90
N LEU A 14 -0.71 -6.35 0.89
CA LEU A 14 -0.97 -7.78 1.02
C LEU A 14 -1.00 -8.53 -0.33
N ASN A 15 -0.65 -7.88 -1.45
CA ASN A 15 -0.65 -8.46 -2.80
C ASN A 15 -1.97 -9.19 -3.15
N LYS A 16 -3.11 -8.60 -2.80
CA LYS A 16 -4.43 -9.20 -3.10
C LYS A 16 -4.78 -9.02 -4.57
N THR A 17 -5.28 -10.08 -5.20
CA THR A 17 -5.74 -10.05 -6.60
C THR A 17 -7.23 -10.42 -6.69
N PRO A 18 -8.07 -9.60 -7.34
CA PRO A 18 -7.78 -8.25 -7.81
C PRO A 18 -7.63 -7.26 -6.62
N ILE A 19 -6.78 -6.24 -6.80
CA ILE A 19 -6.48 -5.25 -5.74
C ILE A 19 -7.74 -4.47 -5.36
N TRP A 20 -8.57 -4.09 -6.33
CA TRP A 20 -9.88 -3.49 -6.12
C TRP A 20 -10.90 -4.27 -6.95
N ASN A 21 -11.89 -4.87 -6.29
CA ASN A 21 -12.85 -5.79 -6.93
C ASN A 21 -14.22 -5.13 -7.12
N GLU A 22 -15.09 -5.77 -7.90
CA GLU A 22 -16.40 -5.22 -8.22
C GLU A 22 -17.27 -5.07 -6.97
N THR A 23 -17.18 -5.97 -6.00
CA THR A 23 -17.88 -5.85 -4.71
C THR A 23 -17.48 -4.58 -3.96
N LEU A 24 -16.19 -4.26 -3.87
CA LEU A 24 -15.70 -3.05 -3.22
C LEU A 24 -16.13 -1.80 -3.97
N LYS A 25 -16.08 -1.81 -5.31
CA LYS A 25 -16.59 -0.72 -6.14
C LYS A 25 -18.09 -0.50 -5.93
N LEU A 26 -18.88 -1.58 -5.92
CA LEU A 26 -20.34 -1.53 -5.72
C LEU A 26 -20.71 -0.95 -4.35
N HIS A 27 -20.05 -1.41 -3.28
CA HIS A 27 -20.39 -0.98 -1.92
C HIS A 27 -19.83 0.38 -1.54
N THR A 28 -18.74 0.83 -2.16
CA THR A 28 -18.11 2.12 -1.82
C THR A 28 -18.41 3.22 -2.84
N GLY A 29 -18.81 2.87 -4.07
CA GLY A 29 -18.96 3.79 -5.20
C GLY A 29 -17.63 4.29 -5.79
N TYR A 30 -16.48 3.87 -5.25
CA TYR A 30 -15.17 4.35 -5.71
C TYR A 30 -14.52 3.40 -6.72
N SER A 31 -13.99 4.00 -7.79
CA SER A 31 -13.06 3.36 -8.73
C SER A 31 -11.63 3.34 -8.18
N LYS A 32 -10.77 2.50 -8.76
CA LYS A 32 -9.35 2.41 -8.40
C LYS A 32 -8.65 3.76 -8.60
N GLU A 33 -8.98 4.44 -9.69
CA GLU A 33 -8.38 5.71 -10.13
C GLU A 33 -8.66 6.81 -9.11
N GLN A 34 -9.88 6.86 -8.57
CA GLN A 34 -10.26 7.83 -7.54
C GLN A 34 -9.56 7.61 -6.19
N LEU A 35 -9.10 6.38 -5.91
CA LEU A 35 -8.45 6.04 -4.65
C LEU A 35 -6.93 6.17 -4.69
N MET A 36 -6.35 6.16 -5.89
CA MET A 36 -4.92 5.99 -6.13
C MET A 36 -4.08 7.06 -5.41
N ASP A 37 -4.37 8.34 -5.59
CA ASP A 37 -3.55 9.42 -5.03
C ASP A 37 -3.58 9.44 -3.50
N CYS A 38 -4.76 9.25 -2.92
CA CYS A 38 -4.91 9.17 -1.46
C CYS A 38 -4.23 7.91 -0.90
N ALA A 39 -4.31 6.78 -1.60
CA ALA A 39 -3.60 5.56 -1.20
C ALA A 39 -2.08 5.72 -1.31
N LYS A 40 -1.60 6.43 -2.35
CA LYS A 40 -0.18 6.73 -2.50
C LYS A 40 0.35 7.55 -1.32
N LEU A 41 -0.40 8.57 -0.90
CA LEU A 41 -0.08 9.37 0.28
C LEU A 41 -0.07 8.54 1.57
N LEU A 42 -1.00 7.58 1.74
CA LEU A 42 -1.00 6.70 2.91
C LEU A 42 0.24 5.78 2.96
N VAL A 43 0.67 5.27 1.81
CA VAL A 43 1.88 4.44 1.70
C VAL A 43 3.15 5.26 1.98
N SER A 44 3.20 6.55 1.60
CA SER A 44 4.36 7.40 1.89
C SER A 44 4.54 7.65 3.39
N PHE A 45 3.45 7.79 4.16
CA PHE A 45 3.54 7.85 5.63
C PHE A 45 4.11 6.58 6.25
N HIS A 46 3.84 5.41 5.66
CA HIS A 46 4.42 4.13 6.12
C HIS A 46 5.93 4.06 5.86
N LEU A 47 6.41 4.68 4.78
CA LEU A 47 7.85 4.79 4.48
C LEU A 47 8.59 5.76 5.42
N SER A 48 7.91 6.82 5.87
CA SER A 48 8.49 7.90 6.68
C SER A 48 8.48 7.66 8.20
N ILE A 49 8.20 6.44 8.68
CA ILE A 49 8.08 6.13 10.12
C ILE A 49 9.40 6.33 10.91
N ARG A 50 10.55 6.49 10.25
CA ARG A 50 11.81 6.82 10.94
C ARG A 50 11.84 8.31 11.31
N GLY A 51 11.39 8.66 12.51
CA GLY A 51 11.81 9.93 13.13
C GLY A 51 10.93 10.54 14.21
N GLU A 52 9.62 10.26 14.27
CA GLU A 52 8.69 11.02 15.13
C GLU A 52 7.50 10.18 15.65
N LYS A 53 6.58 10.82 16.39
CA LYS A 53 5.32 10.41 17.09
C LYS A 53 4.58 9.13 16.62
N LEU A 54 4.82 8.65 15.41
CA LEU A 54 4.34 7.39 14.85
C LEU A 54 4.99 6.14 15.46
N GLU A 55 6.09 6.27 16.22
CA GLU A 55 6.73 5.12 16.88
C GLU A 55 5.78 4.39 17.86
N VAL A 56 4.93 5.13 18.58
CA VAL A 56 3.93 4.54 19.49
C VAL A 56 2.92 3.68 18.71
N LEU A 57 2.47 4.15 17.55
CA LEU A 57 1.56 3.39 16.68
C LEU A 57 2.27 2.20 16.04
N TYR A 58 3.51 2.37 15.60
CA TYR A 58 4.32 1.29 15.05
C TYR A 58 4.49 0.17 16.09
N ARG A 59 4.92 0.50 17.32
CA ARG A 59 5.00 -0.48 18.41
C ARG A 59 3.66 -1.15 18.69
N LYS A 60 2.58 -0.36 18.79
CA LYS A 60 1.22 -0.87 19.02
C LYS A 60 0.77 -1.85 17.94
N TYR A 61 1.04 -1.59 16.66
CA TYR A 61 0.57 -2.43 15.55
C TYR A 61 1.62 -3.44 15.05
N SER A 62 2.81 -3.48 15.68
CA SER A 62 3.79 -4.57 15.55
C SER A 62 3.53 -5.73 16.52
N ASP A 63 2.61 -5.54 17.48
CA ASP A 63 2.16 -6.56 18.41
C ASP A 63 1.50 -7.76 17.66
N PRO A 64 1.95 -9.01 17.88
CA PRO A 64 1.37 -10.20 17.29
C PRO A 64 -0.13 -10.38 17.57
N GLU A 65 -0.64 -9.95 18.73
CA GLU A 65 -2.07 -10.02 19.05
C GLU A 65 -2.93 -9.15 18.11
N ARG A 66 -2.29 -8.18 17.43
CA ARG A 66 -2.89 -7.29 16.43
C ARG A 66 -2.44 -7.65 15.00
N GLY A 67 -1.88 -8.84 14.82
CA GLY A 67 -1.43 -9.35 13.52
C GLY A 67 -0.13 -8.73 13.01
N ALA A 68 0.62 -8.00 13.84
CA ALA A 68 1.91 -7.39 13.51
C ALA A 68 1.91 -6.60 12.17
N VAL A 69 0.78 -5.99 11.81
CA VAL A 69 0.57 -5.38 10.48
C VAL A 69 1.54 -4.23 10.17
N ALA A 70 2.13 -3.59 11.18
CA ALA A 70 3.08 -2.51 10.99
C ALA A 70 4.45 -2.97 10.43
N VAL A 71 4.82 -4.25 10.61
CA VAL A 71 6.09 -4.81 10.11
C VAL A 71 6.04 -5.21 8.65
N LEU A 72 4.85 -5.21 8.04
CA LEU A 72 4.70 -5.51 6.62
C LEU A 72 5.42 -4.46 5.77
N SER A 73 6.01 -4.90 4.67
CA SER A 73 6.64 -3.97 3.74
C SER A 73 5.58 -3.11 3.06
N PRO A 74 5.71 -1.76 3.05
CA PRO A 74 4.80 -0.90 2.32
C PRO A 74 4.70 -1.30 0.85
N ALA A 75 3.55 -1.06 0.22
CA ALA A 75 3.32 -1.33 -1.20
C ALA A 75 4.14 -0.41 -2.12
N LYS A 76 5.46 -0.62 -2.20
CA LYS A 76 6.39 0.19 -3.00
C LYS A 76 6.02 0.23 -4.48
N ASN A 77 5.43 -0.84 -5.01
CA ASN A 77 4.96 -0.92 -6.40
C ASN A 77 3.83 0.10 -6.68
N LEU A 78 3.09 0.54 -5.66
CA LEU A 78 2.08 1.60 -5.80
C LEU A 78 2.72 2.98 -6.04
N MET A 79 3.99 3.16 -5.66
CA MET A 79 4.74 4.41 -5.80
C MET A 79 5.40 4.56 -7.18
N SER A 80 5.50 3.47 -7.95
CA SER A 80 6.14 3.45 -9.26
C SER A 80 5.07 3.48 -10.35
N GLU A 81 4.67 4.67 -10.78
CA GLU A 81 4.07 4.85 -12.11
C GLU A 81 4.71 6.06 -12.78
N GLY A 82 5.67 5.75 -13.64
CA GLY A 82 6.37 6.64 -14.55
C GLY A 82 7.29 5.83 -15.48
N GLY A 83 6.71 5.13 -16.46
CA GLY A 83 7.43 4.44 -17.54
C GLY A 83 7.66 2.94 -17.32
N GLY A 84 7.26 2.12 -18.30
CA GLY A 84 7.45 0.67 -18.25
C GLY A 84 8.93 0.28 -18.12
N ILE A 85 9.19 -0.67 -17.23
CA ILE A 85 10.35 -1.55 -17.38
C ILE A 85 9.81 -2.96 -17.55
N ASP A 86 10.06 -3.50 -18.73
CA ASP A 86 10.00 -4.93 -18.99
C ASP A 86 11.02 -5.62 -18.07
N LEU A 87 10.54 -6.57 -17.27
CA LEU A 87 11.35 -7.33 -16.31
C LEU A 87 12.23 -8.41 -17.00
N SER A 88 12.38 -8.37 -18.33
CA SER A 88 13.20 -9.32 -19.10
C SER A 88 14.69 -8.95 -19.27
N VAL A 89 15.18 -7.82 -18.74
CA VAL A 89 16.56 -7.33 -19.04
C VAL A 89 17.53 -7.26 -17.85
N VAL A 90 17.21 -7.84 -16.68
CA VAL A 90 18.19 -7.90 -15.56
C VAL A 90 18.83 -9.27 -15.40
N GLU A 91 19.19 -9.90 -16.51
CA GLU A 91 20.31 -10.83 -16.58
C GLU A 91 21.22 -10.35 -17.71
N ASN A 92 22.50 -10.15 -17.39
CA ASN A 92 23.61 -9.67 -18.23
C ASN A 92 23.90 -8.15 -18.19
N ASN A 93 24.72 -7.71 -17.22
CA ASN A 93 26.05 -7.17 -17.53
C ASN A 93 26.84 -6.78 -16.26
N ILE A 94 28.07 -7.35 -16.21
CA ILE A 94 29.21 -7.18 -15.30
C ILE A 94 29.13 -7.90 -13.94
#